data_AF-A0A924VG42-F1
#
_entry.id   AF-A0A924VG42-F1
#
_cell.length_a   1.000
_cell.length_b   1.000
_cell.length_c   1.000
_cell.angle_alpha   90.00
_cell.angle_beta   90.00
_cell.angle_gamma   90.00
#
_symmetry.space_group_name_H-M   'P 1'
#
loop_
_entity.id
_entity.type
_entity.pdbx_description
1 polymer ?
#
loop_
_entity_poly.entity_id
_entity_poly.type
_entity_poly.pdbx_seq_one_letter_code
_entity_poly.pdbx_strand_id
1 'polypeptide(L)'
;MVKKLRLKLTDSYEQAIAGYEISKMLCAFVEGRPHVLNIGAEQGGITGWDDFVMEDAPNEFTHLQVKRQQTDFKPSGKSERDLKIDLSPLDKSMLSLAEWFEKPKAERDAPHRFRIEIPGLDINVKQEIELRQLRDFVDMCIKATTTVQGLTNLQNVAKDGGAINIFLWLTTWCGFKNWGHILEAFQSLEIRDNGLAGDVDAKSFVELERHFTSPKAVLTKIKSYLDENSSYSGQIAPRQLLCELVDQLLPQSSSWTQLVYTADGWEISGTHDLQKNEHVERPSIIVPELWANDRQRSLFVNVTPVANILTPLHEGVFQLALHLNGNSSGAVAEWAGWKSCIEAKVGFTLGLERNDLESLTISANIHPFKISQGKIMATIGERETYAKEIVNQMTKTTWEMVCIKVVDQIERMETCQSSQLRDAVELRWREWEKVMKADTAFQKKLFSSILHPKAEGDDILGQLRVGPKTKYLLAEAIFLSLLVSVGLDEGDRGVMMAGEGLSIRAIGLAYWSGPHGGKRIVCQIDDDDVVETLIGRESADILILAKSTDGENMLYKQPLTESKPDDHSLAAAHRPKLLITKNKIFKAAVKKGTIADLRNYLEKNLMGRTESLSETLNLMS
;
A
#
# COMPACT_ATOMS: atom_id res chain seq x y z
N MET A 1 2.86 -41.44 -26.46
CA MET A 1 1.73 -40.56 -26.84
C MET A 1 1.03 -40.18 -25.55
N VAL A 2 1.45 -39.09 -24.92
CA VAL A 2 0.86 -38.62 -23.67
C VAL A 2 -0.55 -38.14 -24.01
N LYS A 3 -1.58 -38.82 -23.50
CA LYS A 3 -2.96 -38.38 -23.68
C LYS A 3 -3.03 -36.98 -23.09
N LYS A 4 -3.36 -36.00 -23.93
CA LYS A 4 -3.83 -34.68 -23.52
C LYS A 4 -4.87 -34.92 -22.41
N LEU A 5 -4.51 -34.75 -21.15
CA LEU A 5 -5.46 -34.45 -20.10
C LEU A 5 -5.91 -33.03 -20.43
N ARG A 6 -6.91 -32.96 -21.31
CA ARG A 6 -7.88 -31.89 -21.17
C ARG A 6 -8.36 -32.05 -19.74
N LEU A 7 -8.24 -31.00 -18.92
CA LEU A 7 -9.25 -30.70 -17.92
C LEU A 7 -10.57 -31.21 -18.52
N LYS A 8 -11.16 -32.25 -17.94
CA LYS A 8 -12.31 -32.94 -18.55
C LYS A 8 -13.57 -32.09 -18.37
N LEU A 9 -13.46 -30.79 -18.66
CA LEU A 9 -14.48 -29.74 -18.82
C LEU A 9 -15.53 -30.10 -19.90
N THR A 10 -15.63 -31.36 -20.29
CA THR A 10 -16.84 -31.95 -20.85
C THR A 10 -18.03 -31.88 -19.88
N ASP A 11 -17.79 -31.65 -18.58
CA ASP A 11 -18.84 -31.58 -17.58
C ASP A 11 -19.12 -30.15 -17.09
N SER A 12 -20.37 -29.72 -17.26
CA SER A 12 -20.85 -28.40 -16.83
C SER A 12 -20.77 -28.19 -15.32
N TYR A 13 -20.76 -29.26 -14.51
CA TYR A 13 -20.62 -29.16 -13.06
C TYR A 13 -19.19 -28.82 -12.64
N GLU A 14 -18.20 -29.46 -13.25
CA GLU A 14 -16.77 -29.16 -13.02
C GLU A 14 -16.44 -27.72 -13.41
N GLN A 15 -16.92 -27.27 -14.58
CA GLN A 15 -16.79 -25.88 -15.02
C GLN A 15 -17.45 -24.88 -14.07
N ALA A 16 -18.61 -25.22 -13.49
CA ALA A 16 -19.28 -24.35 -12.52
C ALA A 16 -18.47 -24.23 -11.22
N ILE A 17 -17.96 -25.34 -10.68
CA ILE A 17 -17.17 -25.37 -9.45
C ILE A 17 -15.83 -24.62 -9.64
N ALA A 18 -15.13 -24.86 -10.74
CA ALA A 18 -13.91 -24.11 -11.06
C ALA A 18 -14.19 -22.61 -11.24
N GLY A 19 -15.26 -22.25 -11.95
CA GLY A 19 -15.71 -20.86 -12.10
C GLY A 19 -16.02 -20.19 -10.77
N TYR A 20 -16.62 -20.91 -9.82
CA TYR A 20 -16.90 -20.41 -8.48
C TYR A 20 -15.64 -20.14 -7.66
N GLU A 21 -14.69 -21.07 -7.63
CA GLU A 21 -13.44 -20.87 -6.88
C GLU A 21 -12.57 -19.78 -7.51
N ILE A 22 -12.52 -19.67 -8.84
CA ILE A 22 -11.86 -18.55 -9.53
C ILE A 22 -12.55 -17.22 -9.20
N SER A 23 -13.89 -17.18 -9.14
CA SER A 23 -14.64 -15.98 -8.78
C SER A 23 -14.29 -15.52 -7.36
N LYS A 24 -14.23 -16.44 -6.39
CA LYS A 24 -13.82 -16.14 -5.02
C LYS A 24 -12.38 -15.63 -4.95
N MET A 25 -11.46 -16.30 -5.65
CA MET A 25 -10.06 -15.89 -5.74
C MET A 25 -9.94 -14.47 -6.28
N LEU A 26 -10.65 -14.18 -7.39
CA LEU A 26 -10.64 -12.88 -8.05
C LEU A 26 -11.23 -11.78 -7.17
N CYS A 27 -12.38 -12.01 -6.53
CA CYS A 27 -13.01 -11.01 -5.66
C CYS A 27 -12.16 -10.74 -4.41
N ALA A 28 -11.59 -11.77 -3.78
CA ALA A 28 -10.68 -11.59 -2.66
C ALA A 28 -9.39 -10.85 -3.08
N PHE A 29 -8.87 -11.11 -4.29
CA PHE A 29 -7.75 -10.37 -4.85
C PHE A 29 -8.10 -8.90 -5.11
N VAL A 30 -9.25 -8.58 -5.70
CA VAL A 30 -9.71 -7.19 -5.92
C VAL A 30 -9.78 -6.42 -4.60
N GLU A 31 -10.24 -7.06 -3.53
CA GLU A 31 -10.38 -6.46 -2.21
C GLU A 31 -9.07 -6.36 -1.42
N GLY A 32 -7.98 -6.97 -1.89
CA GLY A 32 -6.71 -7.01 -1.16
C GLY A 32 -6.80 -7.84 0.12
N ARG A 33 -7.46 -9.01 0.04
CA ARG A 33 -7.60 -9.98 1.13
C ARG A 33 -6.80 -11.26 0.83
N PRO A 34 -6.52 -12.11 1.84
CA PRO A 34 -5.99 -13.45 1.59
C PRO A 34 -6.83 -14.21 0.56
N HIS A 35 -6.17 -14.78 -0.44
CA HIS A 35 -6.77 -15.44 -1.59
C HIS A 35 -5.85 -16.57 -2.08
N VAL A 36 -6.43 -17.47 -2.88
CA VAL A 36 -5.68 -18.52 -3.58
C VAL A 36 -4.71 -17.86 -4.56
N LEU A 37 -3.45 -18.29 -4.56
CA LEU A 37 -2.41 -17.72 -5.41
C LEU A 37 -2.63 -18.05 -6.88
N ASN A 38 -2.91 -19.33 -7.15
CA ASN A 38 -3.06 -19.90 -8.48
C ASN A 38 -4.05 -21.08 -8.48
N ILE A 39 -4.74 -21.30 -9.60
CA ILE A 39 -5.58 -22.48 -9.84
C ILE A 39 -5.12 -23.16 -11.13
N GLY A 40 -4.77 -24.44 -11.08
CA GLY A 40 -4.26 -25.20 -12.22
C GLY A 40 -4.57 -26.69 -12.15
N ALA A 41 -4.32 -27.45 -13.21
CA ALA A 41 -4.77 -28.84 -13.28
C ALA A 41 -3.82 -29.86 -12.61
N GLU A 42 -2.50 -29.62 -12.56
CA GLU A 42 -1.51 -30.70 -12.30
C GLU A 42 -0.28 -30.27 -11.47
N GLN A 43 -0.47 -29.42 -10.45
CA GLN A 43 0.63 -29.10 -9.52
C GLN A 43 0.83 -30.15 -8.40
N GLY A 44 -0.10 -31.09 -8.29
CA GLY A 44 -0.26 -31.93 -7.11
C GLY A 44 0.48 -33.26 -7.10
N GLY A 45 0.66 -33.88 -8.27
CA GLY A 45 1.33 -35.18 -8.40
C GLY A 45 0.60 -36.36 -7.75
N ILE A 46 -0.69 -36.23 -7.41
CA ILE A 46 -1.47 -37.26 -6.71
C ILE A 46 -2.55 -37.79 -7.66
N THR A 47 -2.21 -38.87 -8.36
CA THR A 47 -3.09 -39.49 -9.37
C THR A 47 -4.49 -39.73 -8.81
N GLY A 48 -5.51 -39.08 -9.39
CA GLY A 48 -6.91 -39.26 -8.97
C GLY A 48 -7.43 -38.25 -7.93
N TRP A 49 -6.67 -37.17 -7.71
CA TRP A 49 -7.04 -35.96 -6.98
C TRP A 49 -6.78 -34.65 -7.77
N ASP A 50 -6.51 -34.78 -9.07
CA ASP A 50 -6.05 -33.70 -9.97
C ASP A 50 -7.17 -33.17 -10.89
N ASP A 51 -8.45 -33.09 -10.44
CA ASP A 51 -9.47 -32.45 -11.29
C ASP A 51 -9.18 -30.95 -11.43
N PHE A 52 -8.80 -30.30 -10.32
CA PHE A 52 -7.93 -29.12 -10.32
C PHE A 52 -7.32 -28.89 -8.91
N VAL A 53 -6.23 -28.13 -8.87
CA VAL A 53 -5.42 -27.84 -7.69
C VAL A 53 -5.40 -26.34 -7.46
N MET A 54 -5.57 -25.93 -6.20
CA MET A 54 -5.40 -24.56 -5.75
C MET A 54 -4.10 -24.44 -4.97
N GLU A 55 -3.29 -23.45 -5.28
CA GLU A 55 -2.12 -23.08 -4.49
C GLU A 55 -2.52 -22.01 -3.48
N ASP A 56 -2.69 -22.38 -2.21
CA ASP A 56 -3.12 -21.47 -1.15
C ASP A 56 -1.98 -20.59 -0.63
N ALA A 57 -0.75 -21.10 -0.68
CA ALA A 57 0.50 -20.43 -0.35
C ALA A 57 1.65 -21.12 -1.09
N PRO A 58 2.88 -20.57 -1.12
CA PRO A 58 4.00 -21.23 -1.80
C PRO A 58 4.21 -22.65 -1.27
N ASN A 59 4.05 -23.64 -2.17
CA ASN A 59 4.05 -25.07 -1.88
C ASN A 59 2.88 -25.60 -1.03
N GLU A 60 1.88 -24.81 -0.63
CA GLU A 60 0.69 -25.32 0.06
C GLU A 60 -0.45 -25.53 -0.94
N PHE A 61 -0.92 -26.77 -1.08
CA PHE A 61 -1.86 -27.14 -2.13
C PHE A 61 -3.16 -27.72 -1.58
N THR A 62 -4.29 -27.25 -2.10
CA THR A 62 -5.59 -27.91 -1.97
C THR A 62 -5.92 -28.63 -3.27
N HIS A 63 -6.03 -29.95 -3.21
CA HIS A 63 -6.42 -30.81 -4.32
C HIS A 63 -7.93 -31.02 -4.32
N LEU A 64 -8.58 -30.76 -5.45
CA LEU A 64 -10.02 -30.90 -5.59
C LEU A 64 -10.37 -32.08 -6.48
N GLN A 65 -11.30 -32.88 -5.98
CA GLN A 65 -11.95 -33.93 -6.74
C GLN A 65 -13.43 -33.58 -6.88
N VAL A 66 -13.84 -33.24 -8.10
CA VAL A 66 -15.22 -32.91 -8.43
C VAL A 66 -15.91 -34.15 -8.98
N LYS A 67 -17.03 -34.55 -8.35
CA LYS A 67 -17.82 -35.70 -8.80
C LYS A 67 -19.25 -35.25 -9.07
N ARG A 68 -19.66 -35.16 -10.34
CA ARG A 68 -21.07 -34.86 -10.73
C ARG A 68 -22.08 -35.95 -10.35
N GLN A 69 -21.63 -37.11 -9.89
CA GLN A 69 -22.45 -38.29 -9.70
C GLN A 69 -23.74 -38.00 -8.90
N GLN A 70 -24.90 -38.22 -9.52
CA GLN A 70 -26.24 -38.07 -8.91
C GLN A 70 -26.91 -39.41 -8.61
N THR A 71 -26.21 -40.51 -8.89
CA THR A 71 -26.64 -41.90 -8.65
C THR A 71 -25.60 -42.62 -7.80
N ASP A 72 -25.99 -43.70 -7.13
CA ASP A 72 -25.07 -44.49 -6.29
C ASP A 72 -23.73 -44.82 -6.99
N PHE A 73 -22.61 -44.74 -6.26
CA PHE A 73 -21.25 -45.11 -6.71
C PHE A 73 -21.05 -46.64 -6.87
N LYS A 74 -22.08 -47.45 -6.60
CA LYS A 74 -22.01 -48.91 -6.62
C LYS A 74 -21.73 -49.45 -8.05
N PRO A 75 -20.85 -50.44 -8.21
CA PRO A 75 -20.63 -51.08 -9.51
C PRO A 75 -21.89 -51.79 -10.00
N SER A 76 -22.09 -51.81 -11.32
CA SER A 76 -23.23 -52.46 -11.96
C SER A 76 -23.12 -53.99 -11.88
N GLY A 77 -23.73 -54.58 -10.84
CA GLY A 77 -24.32 -55.93 -10.86
C GLY A 77 -23.46 -57.14 -11.23
N LYS A 78 -22.13 -57.06 -11.29
CA LYS A 78 -21.28 -58.25 -11.49
C LYS A 78 -20.78 -58.77 -10.14
N SER A 79 -21.24 -59.96 -9.79
CA SER A 79 -20.92 -60.70 -8.57
C SER A 79 -19.42 -60.81 -8.30
N GLU A 80 -19.07 -60.73 -7.01
CA GLU A 80 -17.73 -60.72 -6.37
C GLU A 80 -16.77 -61.89 -6.70
N ARG A 81 -16.99 -62.69 -7.74
CA ARG A 81 -16.25 -63.95 -7.94
C ARG A 81 -15.22 -63.97 -9.08
N ASP A 82 -15.00 -62.89 -9.82
CA ASP A 82 -13.92 -62.84 -10.81
C ASP A 82 -13.02 -61.60 -10.65
N LEU A 83 -11.74 -61.88 -10.42
CA LEU A 83 -10.65 -60.97 -10.03
C LEU A 83 -10.31 -59.93 -11.10
N LYS A 84 -11.05 -58.82 -11.09
CA LYS A 84 -10.55 -57.44 -11.16
C LYS A 84 -11.59 -56.59 -10.44
N ILE A 85 -11.31 -56.19 -9.21
CA ILE A 85 -12.19 -55.34 -8.42
C ILE A 85 -12.40 -54.04 -9.21
N ASP A 86 -13.60 -53.84 -9.76
CA ASP A 86 -13.93 -52.61 -10.48
C ASP A 86 -14.23 -51.53 -9.44
N LEU A 87 -13.18 -50.78 -9.07
CA LEU A 87 -13.27 -49.69 -8.12
C LEU A 87 -14.09 -48.54 -8.70
N SER A 88 -15.05 -48.03 -7.90
CA SER A 88 -15.79 -46.82 -8.26
C SER A 88 -14.85 -45.62 -8.39
N PRO A 89 -15.26 -44.53 -9.08
CA PRO A 89 -14.45 -43.32 -9.15
C PRO A 89 -14.08 -42.73 -7.78
N LEU A 90 -14.94 -42.90 -6.77
CA LEU A 90 -14.67 -42.47 -5.39
C LEU A 90 -13.73 -43.45 -4.67
N ASP A 91 -13.89 -44.76 -4.88
CA ASP A 91 -12.98 -45.78 -4.34
C ASP A 91 -11.54 -45.53 -4.83
N LYS A 92 -11.37 -45.17 -6.11
CA LYS A 92 -10.06 -44.83 -6.71
C LYS A 92 -9.43 -43.59 -6.08
N SER A 93 -10.20 -42.50 -5.90
CA SER A 93 -9.68 -41.30 -5.24
C SER A 93 -9.29 -41.59 -3.78
N MET A 94 -10.09 -42.36 -3.05
CA MET A 94 -9.76 -42.75 -1.67
C MET A 94 -8.53 -43.67 -1.60
N LEU A 95 -8.35 -44.57 -2.58
CA LEU A 95 -7.14 -45.38 -2.69
C LEU A 95 -5.89 -44.52 -2.88
N SER A 96 -5.94 -43.57 -3.80
CA SER A 96 -4.82 -42.64 -4.01
C SER A 96 -4.52 -41.78 -2.77
N LEU A 97 -5.54 -41.41 -2.01
CA LEU A 97 -5.37 -40.71 -0.74
C LEU A 97 -4.64 -41.60 0.28
N ALA A 98 -5.03 -42.87 0.40
CA ALA A 98 -4.35 -43.84 1.26
C ALA A 98 -2.88 -44.04 0.85
N GLU A 99 -2.59 -44.17 -0.45
CA GLU A 99 -1.21 -44.31 -0.95
C GLU A 99 -0.35 -43.08 -0.64
N TRP A 100 -0.92 -41.87 -0.70
CA TRP A 100 -0.24 -40.64 -0.31
C TRP A 100 0.12 -40.61 1.18
N PHE A 101 -0.85 -40.97 2.03
CA PHE A 101 -0.68 -41.00 3.48
C PHE A 101 0.04 -42.25 4.00
N GLU A 102 0.38 -43.20 3.14
CA GLU A 102 1.29 -44.30 3.47
C GLU A 102 2.76 -43.87 3.45
N LYS A 103 3.12 -42.88 2.63
CA LYS A 103 4.48 -42.35 2.55
C LYS A 103 4.89 -41.72 3.90
N PRO A 104 6.16 -41.86 4.33
CA PRO A 104 6.66 -41.14 5.50
C PRO A 104 6.43 -39.63 5.41
N LYS A 105 6.10 -38.97 6.52
CA LYS A 105 5.87 -37.51 6.54
C LYS A 105 7.03 -36.70 5.96
N ALA A 106 8.27 -37.19 6.11
CA ALA A 106 9.46 -36.56 5.55
C ALA A 106 9.54 -36.61 4.01
N GLU A 107 8.78 -37.52 3.38
CA GLU A 107 8.67 -37.67 1.92
C GLU A 107 7.42 -36.97 1.35
N ARG A 108 6.65 -36.27 2.19
CA ARG A 108 5.52 -35.44 1.77
C ARG A 108 6.01 -34.00 1.73
N ASP A 109 6.31 -33.50 0.54
CA ASP A 109 7.08 -32.28 0.31
C ASP A 109 6.42 -30.99 0.86
N ALA A 110 5.11 -31.01 1.17
CA ALA A 110 4.41 -29.86 1.73
C ALA A 110 3.04 -30.19 2.38
N PRO A 111 2.35 -29.20 3.00
CA PRO A 111 0.98 -29.36 3.45
C PRO A 111 0.02 -29.55 2.27
N HIS A 112 -0.66 -30.70 2.22
CA HIS A 112 -1.72 -30.96 1.25
C HIS A 112 -3.08 -31.07 1.94
N ARG A 113 -4.06 -30.40 1.35
CA ARG A 113 -5.48 -30.54 1.69
C ARG A 113 -6.20 -31.19 0.52
N PHE A 114 -7.26 -31.92 0.83
CA PHE A 114 -8.03 -32.68 -0.14
C PHE A 114 -9.49 -32.30 0.00
N ARG A 115 -10.16 -31.97 -1.09
CA ARG A 115 -11.58 -31.60 -1.08
C ARG A 115 -12.36 -32.39 -2.11
N ILE A 116 -13.47 -33.00 -1.68
CA ILE A 116 -14.44 -33.64 -2.56
C ILE A 116 -15.63 -32.69 -2.75
N GLU A 117 -15.92 -32.37 -4.00
CA GLU A 117 -17.04 -31.50 -4.40
C GLU A 117 -18.11 -32.33 -5.12
N ILE A 118 -19.33 -32.30 -4.60
CA ILE A 118 -20.46 -33.12 -5.06
C ILE A 118 -21.75 -32.31 -5.15
N PRO A 119 -22.69 -32.68 -6.03
CA PRO A 119 -23.95 -31.94 -6.21
C PRO A 119 -25.02 -32.26 -5.18
N GLY A 120 -24.85 -33.31 -4.38
CA GLY A 120 -25.80 -33.72 -3.34
C GLY A 120 -25.29 -34.91 -2.54
N LEU A 121 -25.70 -34.98 -1.27
CA LEU A 121 -25.21 -35.98 -0.30
C LEU A 121 -26.04 -37.28 -0.23
N ASP A 122 -27.19 -37.32 -0.91
CA ASP A 122 -28.18 -38.39 -0.81
C ASP A 122 -27.88 -39.60 -1.72
N ILE A 123 -26.60 -39.79 -2.06
CA ILE A 123 -26.10 -40.86 -2.91
C ILE A 123 -25.32 -41.88 -2.09
N ASN A 124 -25.47 -43.17 -2.41
CA ASN A 124 -24.70 -44.19 -1.72
C ASN A 124 -23.30 -44.33 -2.32
N VAL A 125 -22.29 -44.31 -1.46
CA VAL A 125 -20.89 -44.64 -1.76
C VAL A 125 -20.74 -46.15 -1.99
N LYS A 126 -21.33 -46.95 -1.09
CA LYS A 126 -21.41 -48.42 -1.15
C LYS A 126 -22.76 -48.89 -0.60
N GLN A 127 -23.02 -50.19 -0.61
CA GLN A 127 -24.21 -50.74 0.05
C GLN A 127 -24.24 -50.26 1.51
N GLU A 128 -25.33 -49.59 1.90
CA GLU A 128 -25.56 -49.08 3.26
C GLU A 128 -24.58 -48.00 3.74
N ILE A 129 -23.91 -47.28 2.82
CA ILE A 129 -23.08 -46.11 3.13
C ILE A 129 -23.50 -44.95 2.25
N GLU A 130 -24.17 -43.97 2.85
CA GLU A 130 -24.50 -42.70 2.21
C GLU A 130 -23.33 -41.71 2.29
N LEU A 131 -23.21 -40.83 1.31
CA LEU A 131 -22.16 -39.82 1.30
C LEU A 131 -22.35 -38.78 2.42
N ARG A 132 -23.61 -38.53 2.85
CA ARG A 132 -23.92 -37.79 4.07
C ARG A 132 -23.24 -38.38 5.30
N GLN A 133 -23.30 -39.70 5.48
CA GLN A 133 -22.69 -40.39 6.62
C GLN A 133 -21.16 -40.26 6.59
N LEU A 134 -20.56 -40.30 5.40
CA LEU A 134 -19.12 -40.06 5.26
C LEU A 134 -18.74 -38.63 5.62
N ARG A 135 -19.52 -37.65 5.16
CA ARG A 135 -19.33 -36.23 5.53
C ARG A 135 -19.48 -36.03 7.03
N ASP A 136 -20.55 -36.52 7.64
CA ASP A 136 -20.79 -36.40 9.07
C ASP A 136 -19.67 -37.07 9.88
N PHE A 137 -19.15 -38.20 9.40
CA PHE A 137 -17.98 -38.84 10.00
C PHE A 137 -16.74 -37.93 9.96
N VAL A 138 -16.41 -37.33 8.81
CA VAL A 138 -15.30 -36.38 8.69
C VAL A 138 -15.53 -35.16 9.58
N ASP A 139 -16.69 -34.50 9.45
CA ASP A 139 -16.99 -33.23 10.11
C ASP A 139 -17.15 -33.39 11.62
N MET A 140 -17.72 -34.49 12.12
CA MET A 140 -18.05 -34.65 13.55
C MET A 140 -17.04 -35.53 14.29
N CYS A 141 -16.51 -36.58 13.65
CA CYS A 141 -15.67 -37.57 14.33
C CYS A 141 -14.16 -37.31 14.14
N ILE A 142 -13.77 -36.62 13.07
CA ILE A 142 -12.36 -36.32 12.76
C ILE A 142 -12.04 -34.87 13.14
N LYS A 143 -11.48 -34.69 14.33
CA LYS A 143 -11.00 -33.40 14.86
C LYS A 143 -9.50 -33.48 15.17
N ALA A 144 -8.87 -32.32 15.35
CA ALA A 144 -7.47 -32.23 15.75
C ALA A 144 -7.16 -32.97 17.07
N THR A 145 -8.16 -33.12 17.94
CA THR A 145 -8.06 -33.81 19.24
C THR A 145 -8.51 -35.28 19.19
N THR A 146 -9.01 -35.77 18.05
CA THR A 146 -9.46 -37.16 17.90
C THR A 146 -8.28 -38.12 18.05
N THR A 147 -8.50 -39.23 18.76
CA THR A 147 -7.49 -40.28 18.96
C THR A 147 -7.95 -41.61 18.35
N VAL A 148 -6.99 -42.49 18.02
CA VAL A 148 -7.26 -43.85 17.54
C VAL A 148 -8.13 -44.64 18.52
N GLN A 149 -7.89 -44.49 19.83
CA GLN A 149 -8.70 -45.14 20.85
C GLN A 149 -10.14 -44.60 20.87
N GLY A 150 -10.32 -43.29 20.66
CA GLY A 150 -11.64 -42.67 20.53
C GLY A 150 -12.44 -43.23 19.35
N LEU A 151 -11.82 -43.37 18.18
CA LEU A 151 -12.45 -43.98 17.00
C LEU A 151 -12.74 -45.48 17.19
N THR A 152 -11.85 -46.20 17.87
CA THR A 152 -12.07 -47.62 18.21
C THR A 152 -13.26 -47.78 19.16
N ASN A 153 -13.41 -46.89 20.14
CA ASN A 153 -14.57 -46.89 21.03
C ASN A 153 -15.86 -46.52 20.29
N LEU A 154 -15.80 -45.53 19.38
CA LEU A 154 -16.93 -45.14 18.53
C LEU A 154 -17.43 -46.33 17.69
N GLN A 155 -16.51 -47.10 17.10
CA GLN A 155 -16.83 -48.34 16.36
C GLN A 155 -17.59 -49.36 17.22
N ASN A 156 -17.27 -49.47 18.52
CA ASN A 156 -17.86 -50.45 19.42
C ASN A 156 -19.22 -50.02 20.01
N VAL A 157 -19.53 -48.71 19.99
CA VAL A 157 -20.71 -48.12 20.67
C VAL A 157 -21.80 -47.66 19.68
N ALA A 158 -21.43 -47.38 18.43
CA ALA A 158 -22.35 -46.92 17.38
C ALA A 158 -23.40 -48.00 17.05
N LYS A 159 -24.67 -47.76 17.41
CA LYS A 159 -25.81 -48.67 17.18
C LYS A 159 -26.30 -48.68 15.73
N ASP A 160 -25.93 -47.66 14.96
CA ASP A 160 -26.33 -47.37 13.59
C ASP A 160 -25.35 -47.92 12.54
N GLY A 161 -24.22 -48.52 12.95
CA GLY A 161 -23.29 -49.19 12.05
C GLY A 161 -22.48 -48.25 11.13
N GLY A 162 -22.71 -46.93 11.14
CA GLY A 162 -22.11 -45.99 10.19
C GLY A 162 -20.59 -45.97 10.22
N ALA A 163 -19.99 -45.80 11.41
CA ALA A 163 -18.52 -45.73 11.55
C ALA A 163 -17.82 -47.06 11.23
N ILE A 164 -18.43 -48.20 11.60
CA ILE A 164 -17.88 -49.52 11.28
C ILE A 164 -17.99 -49.83 9.78
N ASN A 165 -19.09 -49.43 9.14
CA ASN A 165 -19.26 -49.60 7.70
C ASN A 165 -18.26 -48.74 6.91
N ILE A 166 -18.03 -47.49 7.33
CA ILE A 166 -17.00 -46.62 6.75
C ILE A 166 -15.61 -47.23 6.93
N PHE A 167 -15.27 -47.73 8.12
CA PHE A 167 -13.99 -48.41 8.36
C PHE A 167 -13.79 -49.58 7.42
N LEU A 168 -14.77 -50.50 7.37
CA LEU A 168 -14.72 -51.69 6.53
C LEU A 168 -14.61 -51.34 5.06
N TRP A 169 -15.35 -50.33 4.59
CA TRP A 169 -15.22 -49.84 3.23
C TRP A 169 -13.81 -49.33 2.93
N LEU A 170 -13.28 -48.42 3.77
CA LEU A 170 -11.97 -47.82 3.57
C LEU A 170 -10.83 -48.84 3.59
N THR A 171 -10.87 -49.81 4.51
CA THR A 171 -9.81 -50.81 4.63
C THR A 171 -9.91 -51.94 3.61
N THR A 172 -11.11 -52.24 3.12
CA THR A 172 -11.32 -53.35 2.16
C THR A 172 -11.18 -52.88 0.71
N TRP A 173 -11.66 -51.67 0.40
CA TRP A 173 -11.78 -51.19 -0.98
C TRP A 173 -10.86 -50.02 -1.31
N CYS A 174 -10.40 -49.25 -0.31
CA CYS A 174 -9.65 -48.00 -0.51
C CYS A 174 -8.22 -48.04 0.04
N GLY A 175 -7.68 -49.22 0.38
CA GLY A 175 -6.27 -49.39 0.74
C GLY A 175 -5.85 -48.82 2.10
N PHE A 176 -6.77 -48.31 2.93
CA PHE A 176 -6.45 -47.86 4.28
C PHE A 176 -6.08 -49.06 5.18
N LYS A 177 -5.12 -48.85 6.10
CA LYS A 177 -4.59 -49.95 6.92
C LYS A 177 -5.31 -50.12 8.25
N ASN A 178 -5.62 -49.00 8.91
CA ASN A 178 -6.21 -48.95 10.24
C ASN A 178 -6.71 -47.53 10.56
N TRP A 179 -7.28 -47.35 11.75
CA TRP A 179 -7.77 -46.05 12.23
C TRP A 179 -6.71 -44.95 12.32
N GLY A 180 -5.44 -45.29 12.60
CA GLY A 180 -4.36 -44.32 12.58
C GLY A 180 -4.12 -43.75 11.19
N HIS A 181 -4.10 -44.63 10.17
CA HIS A 181 -3.97 -44.22 8.78
C HIS A 181 -5.17 -43.38 8.32
N ILE A 182 -6.40 -43.79 8.65
CA ILE A 182 -7.63 -43.04 8.31
C ILE A 182 -7.63 -41.67 8.99
N LEU A 183 -7.32 -41.61 10.28
CA LEU A 183 -7.30 -40.36 11.04
C LEU A 183 -6.30 -39.36 10.45
N GLU A 184 -5.09 -39.80 10.11
CA GLU A 184 -4.08 -38.94 9.51
C GLU A 184 -4.52 -38.37 8.16
N ALA A 185 -5.10 -39.20 7.29
CA ALA A 185 -5.58 -38.76 5.98
C ALA A 185 -6.81 -37.85 6.07
N PHE A 186 -7.77 -38.21 6.92
CA PHE A 186 -9.07 -37.54 6.98
C PHE A 186 -8.99 -36.20 7.73
N GLN A 187 -7.93 -35.95 8.52
CA GLN A 187 -7.64 -34.63 9.07
C GLN A 187 -7.31 -33.59 7.97
N SER A 188 -6.90 -34.04 6.79
CA SER A 188 -6.65 -33.20 5.62
C SER A 188 -7.78 -33.24 4.57
N LEU A 189 -8.87 -33.98 4.83
CA LEU A 189 -9.98 -34.18 3.89
C LEU A 189 -11.19 -33.31 4.25
N GLU A 190 -11.79 -32.70 3.24
CA GLU A 190 -13.05 -31.95 3.34
C GLU A 190 -14.05 -32.49 2.30
N ILE A 191 -15.33 -32.60 2.67
CA ILE A 191 -16.40 -33.00 1.75
C ILE A 191 -17.44 -31.88 1.70
N ARG A 192 -17.67 -31.32 0.50
CA ARG A 192 -18.61 -30.21 0.28
C ARG A 192 -19.75 -30.59 -0.64
N ASP A 193 -20.93 -30.17 -0.24
CA ASP A 193 -22.13 -30.16 -1.06
C ASP A 193 -22.38 -28.73 -1.53
N ASN A 194 -22.32 -28.54 -2.85
CA ASN A 194 -22.47 -27.23 -3.46
C ASN A 194 -23.76 -27.07 -4.28
N GLY A 195 -24.62 -28.09 -4.32
CA GLY A 195 -25.83 -28.13 -5.14
C GLY A 195 -25.54 -28.43 -6.61
N LEU A 196 -26.52 -28.23 -7.47
CA LEU A 196 -26.38 -28.46 -8.91
C LEU A 196 -25.55 -27.36 -9.58
N ALA A 197 -25.11 -27.59 -10.81
CA ALA A 197 -24.31 -26.61 -11.57
C ALA A 197 -24.96 -25.20 -11.62
N GLY A 198 -26.28 -25.13 -11.72
CA GLY A 198 -27.01 -23.86 -11.70
C GLY A 198 -26.94 -23.14 -10.35
N ASP A 199 -26.91 -23.87 -9.24
CA ASP A 199 -26.78 -23.30 -7.89
C ASP A 199 -25.37 -22.73 -7.67
N VAL A 200 -24.36 -23.45 -8.18
CA VAL A 200 -22.95 -23.02 -8.14
C VAL A 200 -22.72 -21.77 -9.00
N ASP A 201 -23.33 -21.71 -10.18
CA ASP A 201 -23.30 -20.53 -11.04
C ASP A 201 -24.01 -19.33 -10.38
N ALA A 202 -25.12 -19.57 -9.69
CA ALA A 202 -25.80 -18.52 -8.92
C ALA A 202 -24.93 -17.99 -7.77
N LYS A 203 -24.22 -18.86 -7.05
CA LYS A 203 -23.24 -18.46 -6.03
C LYS A 203 -22.10 -17.63 -6.64
N SER A 204 -21.60 -18.04 -7.80
CA SER A 204 -20.56 -17.30 -8.53
C SER A 204 -21.04 -15.90 -8.92
N PHE A 205 -22.29 -15.79 -9.40
CA PHE A 205 -22.91 -14.51 -9.72
C PHE A 205 -22.98 -13.58 -8.51
N VAL A 206 -23.42 -14.07 -7.35
CA VAL A 206 -23.51 -13.30 -6.09
C VAL A 206 -22.13 -12.85 -5.59
N GLU A 207 -21.08 -13.60 -5.88
CA GLU A 207 -19.72 -13.18 -5.53
C GLU A 207 -19.24 -12.06 -6.46
N LEU A 208 -19.43 -12.21 -7.77
CA LEU A 208 -18.97 -11.28 -8.79
C LEU A 208 -19.77 -9.95 -8.83
N GLU A 209 -21.05 -9.95 -8.45
CA GLU A 209 -21.89 -8.74 -8.48
C GLU A 209 -21.40 -7.60 -7.59
N ARG A 210 -20.56 -7.93 -6.59
CA ARG A 210 -19.97 -6.94 -5.69
C ARG A 210 -18.96 -6.01 -6.38
N HIS A 211 -18.29 -6.50 -7.42
CA HIS A 211 -17.12 -5.84 -8.03
C HIS A 211 -17.23 -5.61 -9.53
N PHE A 212 -18.20 -6.24 -10.20
CA PHE A 212 -18.31 -6.17 -11.65
C PHE A 212 -19.67 -5.69 -12.13
N THR A 213 -19.66 -4.86 -13.17
CA THR A 213 -20.86 -4.30 -13.82
C THR A 213 -21.73 -5.36 -14.50
N SER A 214 -21.13 -6.44 -15.00
CA SER A 214 -21.81 -7.49 -15.75
C SER A 214 -21.40 -8.89 -15.27
N PRO A 215 -21.85 -9.34 -14.09
CA PRO A 215 -21.34 -10.55 -13.44
C PRO A 215 -21.53 -11.83 -14.27
N LYS A 216 -22.64 -11.93 -15.01
CA LYS A 216 -22.88 -13.06 -15.94
C LYS A 216 -21.86 -13.07 -17.09
N ALA A 217 -21.54 -11.91 -17.66
CA ALA A 217 -20.57 -11.81 -18.73
C ALA A 217 -19.15 -12.12 -18.22
N VAL A 218 -18.83 -11.67 -17.01
CA VAL A 218 -17.59 -11.99 -16.31
C VAL A 218 -17.47 -13.50 -16.10
N LEU A 219 -18.49 -14.15 -15.53
CA LEU A 219 -18.47 -15.59 -15.30
C LEU A 219 -18.29 -16.39 -16.60
N THR A 220 -18.95 -15.98 -17.69
CA THR A 220 -18.73 -16.57 -19.00
C THR A 220 -17.29 -16.40 -19.46
N LYS A 221 -16.71 -15.19 -19.33
CA LYS A 221 -15.30 -14.95 -19.66
C LYS A 221 -14.35 -15.79 -18.80
N ILE A 222 -14.62 -15.93 -17.51
CA ILE A 222 -13.82 -16.78 -16.60
C ILE A 222 -13.83 -18.23 -17.10
N LYS A 223 -15.00 -18.76 -17.47
CA LYS A 223 -15.13 -20.13 -17.99
C LYS A 223 -14.41 -20.29 -19.33
N SER A 224 -14.55 -19.33 -20.24
CA SER A 224 -13.80 -19.33 -21.52
C SER A 224 -12.30 -19.25 -21.30
N TYR A 225 -11.84 -18.42 -20.37
CA TYR A 225 -10.44 -18.30 -20.00
C TYR A 225 -9.88 -19.62 -19.45
N LEU A 226 -10.65 -20.32 -18.61
CA LEU A 226 -10.33 -21.65 -18.12
C LEU A 226 -10.18 -22.66 -19.26
N ASP A 227 -11.14 -22.68 -20.18
CA ASP A 227 -11.10 -23.58 -21.34
C ASP A 227 -9.86 -23.32 -22.22
N GLU A 228 -9.57 -22.04 -22.51
CA GLU A 228 -8.46 -21.60 -23.37
C GLU A 228 -7.08 -21.84 -22.76
N ASN A 229 -6.95 -21.66 -21.44
CA ASN A 229 -5.67 -21.75 -20.73
C ASN A 229 -5.46 -23.10 -20.02
N SER A 230 -6.39 -24.05 -20.20
CA SER A 230 -6.26 -25.41 -19.70
C SER A 230 -5.11 -26.17 -20.38
N SER A 231 -3.95 -26.21 -19.73
CA SER A 231 -2.79 -26.98 -20.19
C SER A 231 -2.06 -27.63 -19.01
N TYR A 232 -1.21 -28.62 -19.31
CA TYR A 232 -0.43 -29.38 -18.31
C TYR A 232 0.41 -28.47 -17.39
N SER A 233 0.85 -27.32 -17.91
CA SER A 233 1.64 -26.33 -17.18
C SER A 233 0.91 -25.01 -16.91
N GLY A 234 -0.37 -24.94 -17.27
CA GLY A 234 -1.16 -23.70 -17.21
C GLY A 234 -1.72 -23.47 -15.82
N GLN A 235 -1.63 -22.23 -15.35
CA GLN A 235 -2.21 -21.79 -14.08
C GLN A 235 -2.96 -20.49 -14.31
N ILE A 236 -4.14 -20.39 -13.70
CA ILE A 236 -4.92 -19.18 -13.66
C ILE A 236 -4.56 -18.45 -12.38
N ALA A 237 -4.06 -17.24 -12.56
CA ALA A 237 -3.73 -16.36 -11.46
C ALA A 237 -4.66 -15.14 -11.47
N PRO A 238 -4.97 -14.59 -10.29
CA PRO A 238 -6.01 -13.57 -10.18
C PRO A 238 -5.65 -12.29 -10.91
N ARG A 239 -4.39 -11.85 -10.84
CA ARG A 239 -3.96 -10.60 -11.46
C ARG A 239 -4.07 -10.64 -12.98
N GLN A 240 -3.53 -11.70 -13.60
CA GLN A 240 -3.58 -11.90 -15.03
C GLN A 240 -5.04 -11.92 -15.54
N LEU A 241 -5.91 -12.67 -14.85
CA LEU A 241 -7.33 -12.72 -15.19
C LEU A 241 -8.02 -11.36 -14.99
N LEU A 242 -7.68 -10.62 -13.93
CA LEU A 242 -8.24 -9.30 -13.68
C LEU A 242 -7.89 -8.29 -14.78
N CYS A 243 -6.69 -8.38 -15.37
CA CYS A 243 -6.31 -7.56 -16.53
C CYS A 243 -7.26 -7.77 -17.72
N GLU A 244 -7.74 -8.99 -17.97
CA GLU A 244 -8.71 -9.31 -19.04
C GLU A 244 -10.14 -8.83 -18.75
N LEU A 245 -10.40 -8.50 -17.47
CA LEU A 245 -11.71 -8.13 -16.94
C LEU A 245 -11.79 -6.67 -16.48
N VAL A 246 -10.72 -5.89 -16.65
CA VAL A 246 -10.59 -4.53 -16.10
C VAL A 246 -11.72 -3.60 -16.56
N ASP A 247 -12.16 -3.71 -17.82
CA ASP A 247 -13.25 -2.91 -18.39
C ASP A 247 -14.63 -3.24 -17.79
N GLN A 248 -14.74 -4.36 -17.08
CA GLN A 248 -15.99 -4.79 -16.43
C GLN A 248 -16.00 -4.47 -14.93
N LEU A 249 -14.89 -4.03 -14.35
CA LEU A 249 -14.84 -3.59 -12.96
C LEU A 249 -15.75 -2.40 -12.71
N LEU A 250 -16.37 -2.39 -11.54
CA LEU A 250 -17.14 -1.24 -11.08
C LEU A 250 -16.21 -0.04 -10.85
N PRO A 251 -16.57 1.19 -11.26
CA PRO A 251 -15.71 2.37 -11.07
C PRO A 251 -15.30 2.62 -9.62
N GLN A 252 -16.17 2.27 -8.68
CA GLN A 252 -15.98 2.40 -7.24
C GLN A 252 -15.21 1.25 -6.59
N SER A 253 -14.76 0.26 -7.36
CA SER A 253 -13.99 -0.87 -6.82
C SER A 253 -12.75 -0.35 -6.09
N SER A 254 -12.48 -0.93 -4.92
CA SER A 254 -11.27 -0.62 -4.16
C SER A 254 -10.03 -1.02 -4.96
N SER A 255 -8.96 -0.25 -4.80
CA SER A 255 -7.64 -0.60 -5.35
C SER A 255 -6.62 -0.67 -4.23
N TRP A 256 -5.58 -1.46 -4.44
CA TRP A 256 -4.52 -1.61 -3.45
C TRP A 256 -3.16 -1.85 -4.07
N THR A 257 -2.13 -1.50 -3.33
CA THR A 257 -0.72 -1.81 -3.60
C THR A 257 -0.14 -2.47 -2.36
N GLN A 258 0.59 -3.58 -2.51
CA GLN A 258 1.34 -4.21 -1.44
C GLN A 258 2.81 -4.27 -1.80
N LEU A 259 3.66 -3.87 -0.85
CA LEU A 259 5.10 -4.13 -0.87
C LEU A 259 5.46 -5.12 0.23
N VAL A 260 6.25 -6.13 -0.09
CA VAL A 260 6.74 -7.13 0.85
C VAL A 260 8.24 -7.33 0.66
N TYR A 261 8.95 -7.66 1.75
CA TYR A 261 10.34 -8.09 1.68
C TYR A 261 10.41 -9.60 1.89
N THR A 262 11.01 -10.31 0.92
CA THR A 262 11.15 -11.77 0.89
C THR A 262 12.63 -12.15 0.85
N ALA A 263 12.92 -13.46 0.85
CA ALA A 263 14.29 -13.96 0.69
C ALA A 263 14.91 -13.54 -0.65
N ASP A 264 14.09 -13.41 -1.70
CA ASP A 264 14.52 -13.08 -3.06
C ASP A 264 14.59 -11.58 -3.33
N GLY A 265 14.18 -10.74 -2.36
CA GLY A 265 14.23 -9.29 -2.45
C GLY A 265 12.90 -8.61 -2.14
N TRP A 266 12.74 -7.38 -2.64
CA TRP A 266 11.47 -6.67 -2.51
C TRP A 266 10.51 -7.12 -3.59
N GLU A 267 9.26 -7.35 -3.24
CA GLU A 267 8.21 -7.69 -4.19
C GLU A 267 7.07 -6.68 -4.07
N ILE A 268 6.50 -6.29 -5.21
CA ILE A 268 5.35 -5.39 -5.29
C ILE A 268 4.24 -6.01 -6.14
N SER A 269 3.00 -5.91 -5.67
CA SER A 269 1.80 -6.30 -6.42
C SER A 269 0.61 -5.43 -6.03
N GLY A 270 -0.46 -5.50 -6.80
CA GLY A 270 -1.62 -4.66 -6.60
C GLY A 270 -2.55 -4.61 -7.80
N THR A 271 -3.55 -3.75 -7.65
CA THR A 271 -4.66 -3.54 -8.58
C THR A 271 -4.76 -2.11 -9.11
N HIS A 272 -3.77 -1.24 -8.83
CA HIS A 272 -3.76 0.11 -9.39
C HIS A 272 -3.29 0.13 -10.86
N ASP A 273 -2.38 -0.77 -11.24
CA ASP A 273 -1.78 -0.79 -12.59
C ASP A 273 -2.26 -2.00 -13.42
N LEU A 274 -3.56 -2.07 -13.73
CA LEU A 274 -4.17 -3.24 -14.40
C LEU A 274 -4.22 -3.16 -15.93
N GLN A 275 -3.70 -2.09 -16.56
CA GLN A 275 -3.82 -1.90 -18.02
C GLN A 275 -3.08 -2.97 -18.83
N LYS A 276 -1.95 -3.47 -18.32
CA LYS A 276 -1.16 -4.53 -18.95
C LYS A 276 -0.58 -5.42 -17.86
N ASN A 277 -0.62 -6.73 -18.06
CA ASN A 277 -0.11 -7.67 -17.06
C ASN A 277 1.42 -7.57 -16.86
N GLU A 278 2.16 -7.15 -17.89
CA GLU A 278 3.62 -6.93 -17.85
C GLU A 278 4.06 -5.75 -16.97
N HIS A 279 3.11 -4.87 -16.63
CA HIS A 279 3.38 -3.70 -15.80
C HIS A 279 2.69 -3.87 -14.46
N VAL A 280 3.50 -3.93 -13.40
CA VAL A 280 3.02 -4.09 -12.04
C VAL A 280 3.38 -2.85 -11.25
N GLU A 281 2.35 -2.14 -10.78
CA GLU A 281 2.41 -1.08 -9.78
C GLU A 281 3.52 -0.03 -10.06
N ARG A 282 3.51 0.52 -11.30
CA ARG A 282 4.45 1.57 -11.69
C ARG A 282 4.24 2.81 -10.81
N PRO A 283 5.32 3.47 -10.32
CA PRO A 283 5.19 4.66 -9.47
C PRO A 283 4.38 5.80 -10.10
N SER A 284 4.42 5.94 -11.42
CA SER A 284 3.66 6.95 -12.18
C SER A 284 2.14 6.74 -12.14
N ILE A 285 1.69 5.54 -11.74
CA ILE A 285 0.27 5.20 -11.54
C ILE A 285 -0.04 5.22 -10.05
N ILE A 286 0.73 4.49 -9.25
CA ILE A 286 0.39 4.29 -7.82
C ILE A 286 0.45 5.57 -6.99
N VAL A 287 1.35 6.50 -7.28
CA VAL A 287 1.52 7.71 -6.45
C VAL A 287 0.35 8.69 -6.66
N PRO A 288 0.02 9.12 -7.90
CA PRO A 288 -1.17 9.92 -8.13
C PRO A 288 -2.41 9.20 -7.61
N GLU A 289 -2.46 7.87 -7.75
CA GLU A 289 -3.60 7.14 -7.30
C GLU A 289 -3.74 7.18 -5.76
N LEU A 290 -2.76 6.72 -5.00
CA LEU A 290 -2.86 6.65 -3.53
C LEU A 290 -3.04 8.03 -2.87
N TRP A 291 -2.61 9.11 -3.50
CA TRP A 291 -2.77 10.48 -2.99
C TRP A 291 -4.01 11.21 -3.50
N ALA A 292 -4.80 10.59 -4.38
CA ALA A 292 -6.12 11.10 -4.74
C ALA A 292 -7.14 10.83 -3.62
N ASN A 293 -8.17 11.68 -3.57
CA ASN A 293 -9.23 11.63 -2.57
C ASN A 293 -10.61 11.42 -3.23
N ASP A 294 -10.72 10.39 -4.06
CA ASP A 294 -11.92 10.11 -4.85
C ASP A 294 -12.57 8.76 -4.49
N ARG A 295 -11.78 7.73 -4.16
CA ARG A 295 -12.25 6.39 -3.82
C ARG A 295 -11.37 5.69 -2.79
N GLN A 296 -11.83 4.55 -2.29
CA GLN A 296 -11.07 3.75 -1.32
C GLN A 296 -9.84 3.13 -1.95
N ARG A 297 -8.67 3.44 -1.40
CA ARG A 297 -7.37 2.95 -1.87
C ARG A 297 -6.54 2.48 -0.68
N SER A 298 -5.78 1.40 -0.86
CA SER A 298 -5.03 0.81 0.25
C SER A 298 -3.55 0.62 -0.10
N LEU A 299 -2.67 0.97 0.83
CA LEU A 299 -1.24 0.69 0.77
C LEU A 299 -0.87 -0.30 1.88
N PHE A 300 -0.41 -1.49 1.49
CA PHE A 300 0.09 -2.50 2.40
C PHE A 300 1.61 -2.53 2.38
N VAL A 301 2.25 -2.48 3.55
CA VAL A 301 3.72 -2.54 3.68
C VAL A 301 4.09 -3.64 4.66
N ASN A 302 4.54 -4.78 4.13
CA ASN A 302 4.82 -5.99 4.90
C ASN A 302 6.34 -6.23 5.00
N VAL A 303 6.99 -5.39 5.81
CA VAL A 303 8.44 -5.42 6.00
C VAL A 303 8.79 -5.25 7.48
N THR A 304 9.82 -5.96 7.93
CA THR A 304 10.27 -5.90 9.32
C THR A 304 10.95 -4.55 9.63
N PRO A 305 10.74 -3.97 10.82
CA PRO A 305 11.40 -2.74 11.23
C PRO A 305 12.91 -2.84 11.15
N VAL A 306 13.55 -1.81 10.59
CA VAL A 306 15.02 -1.69 10.56
C VAL A 306 15.52 -0.91 11.76
N ALA A 307 16.68 -1.32 12.29
CA ALA A 307 17.15 -0.82 13.57
C ALA A 307 17.49 0.68 13.61
N ASN A 308 17.77 1.36 12.49
CA ASN A 308 17.94 2.84 12.41
C ASN A 308 18.14 3.44 11.00
N ILE A 309 18.63 2.66 10.03
CA ILE A 309 18.98 3.17 8.70
C ILE A 309 17.89 2.79 7.70
N LEU A 310 17.13 3.79 7.26
CA LEU A 310 16.20 3.64 6.14
C LEU A 310 17.01 3.52 4.85
N THR A 311 16.63 2.56 4.00
CA THR A 311 17.10 2.55 2.61
C THR A 311 16.27 3.55 1.80
N PRO A 312 16.73 3.99 0.61
CA PRO A 312 15.97 4.90 -0.24
C PRO A 312 14.54 4.40 -0.55
N LEU A 313 14.36 3.08 -0.65
CA LEU A 313 13.03 2.49 -0.87
C LEU A 313 12.13 2.61 0.36
N HIS A 314 12.66 2.41 1.57
CA HIS A 314 11.90 2.67 2.80
C HIS A 314 11.48 4.13 2.86
N GLU A 315 12.40 5.07 2.60
CA GLU A 315 12.09 6.50 2.59
C GLU A 315 10.97 6.84 1.61
N GLY A 316 11.04 6.32 0.38
CA GLY A 316 9.99 6.53 -0.62
C GLY A 316 8.63 5.96 -0.22
N VAL A 317 8.58 4.73 0.29
CA VAL A 317 7.33 4.07 0.70
C VAL A 317 6.71 4.76 1.92
N PHE A 318 7.51 5.13 2.91
CA PHE A 318 6.99 5.81 4.09
C PHE A 318 6.65 7.28 3.82
N GLN A 319 7.33 7.97 2.89
CA GLN A 319 6.85 9.26 2.39
C GLN A 319 5.45 9.12 1.78
N LEU A 320 5.24 8.13 0.92
CA LEU A 320 3.93 7.86 0.31
C LEU A 320 2.86 7.61 1.39
N ALA A 321 3.18 6.77 2.38
CA ALA A 321 2.28 6.41 3.48
C ALA A 321 1.92 7.59 4.40
N LEU A 322 2.91 8.44 4.76
CA LEU A 322 2.70 9.60 5.64
C LEU A 322 1.71 10.62 5.08
N HIS A 323 1.60 10.69 3.75
CA HIS A 323 0.75 11.67 3.06
C HIS A 323 -0.51 11.07 2.43
N LEU A 324 -0.88 9.84 2.80
CA LEU A 324 -2.22 9.32 2.49
C LEU A 324 -3.29 10.26 3.05
N ASN A 325 -4.35 10.47 2.28
CA ASN A 325 -5.41 11.42 2.61
C ASN A 325 -6.79 10.81 2.32
N GLY A 326 -7.82 11.39 2.97
CA GLY A 326 -9.21 11.08 2.66
C GLY A 326 -9.56 9.60 2.78
N ASN A 327 -9.97 8.99 1.67
CA ASN A 327 -10.38 7.58 1.59
C ASN A 327 -9.21 6.60 1.43
N SER A 328 -7.96 7.08 1.34
CA SER A 328 -6.78 6.23 1.25
C SER A 328 -6.27 5.82 2.63
N SER A 329 -5.95 4.54 2.79
CA SER A 329 -5.48 3.97 4.06
C SER A 329 -4.20 3.17 3.91
N GLY A 330 -3.39 3.16 4.97
CA GLY A 330 -2.16 2.39 5.07
C GLY A 330 -2.29 1.27 6.11
N ALA A 331 -1.72 0.12 5.81
CA ALA A 331 -1.57 -0.98 6.75
C ALA A 331 -0.13 -1.50 6.71
N VAL A 332 0.57 -1.39 7.84
CA VAL A 332 2.01 -1.69 7.94
C VAL A 332 2.22 -2.83 8.93
N ALA A 333 2.94 -3.87 8.53
CA ALA A 333 3.36 -4.94 9.43
C ALA A 333 4.26 -4.35 10.54
N GLU A 334 4.03 -4.77 11.79
CA GLU A 334 4.79 -4.27 12.95
C GLU A 334 4.81 -2.73 13.06
N TRP A 335 3.67 -2.07 12.76
CA TRP A 335 3.56 -0.61 12.75
C TRP A 335 4.12 0.06 14.01
N ALA A 336 3.98 -0.53 15.20
CA ALA A 336 4.54 0.03 16.43
C ALA A 336 6.07 0.25 16.35
N GLY A 337 6.81 -0.68 15.75
CA GLY A 337 8.26 -0.56 15.55
C GLY A 337 8.60 0.49 14.50
N TRP A 338 7.87 0.51 13.39
CA TRP A 338 8.04 1.51 12.33
C TRP A 338 7.69 2.92 12.77
N LYS A 339 6.60 3.09 13.55
CA LYS A 339 6.09 4.37 13.99
C LYS A 339 7.17 5.19 14.67
N SER A 340 7.84 4.63 15.70
CA SER A 340 8.90 5.35 16.40
C SER A 340 10.08 5.73 15.49
N CYS A 341 10.43 4.86 14.54
CA CYS A 341 11.52 5.13 13.60
C CYS A 341 11.15 6.28 12.65
N ILE A 342 9.97 6.21 12.02
CA ILE A 342 9.49 7.20 11.06
C ILE A 342 9.21 8.54 11.74
N GLU A 343 8.58 8.55 12.91
CA GLU A 343 8.36 9.76 13.71
C GLU A 343 9.68 10.46 14.02
N ALA A 344 10.72 9.74 14.46
CA ALA A 344 12.03 10.32 14.69
C ALA A 344 12.64 10.92 13.40
N LYS A 345 12.47 10.26 12.24
CA LYS A 345 12.99 10.74 10.95
C LYS A 345 12.28 11.97 10.41
N VAL A 346 11.04 12.24 10.82
CA VAL A 346 10.35 13.51 10.55
C VAL A 346 10.45 14.49 11.70
N GLY A 347 11.21 14.20 12.77
CA GLY A 347 11.33 15.08 13.93
C GLY A 347 10.01 15.23 14.70
N PHE A 348 9.20 14.17 14.71
CA PHE A 348 7.91 14.05 15.40
C PHE A 348 6.81 15.00 14.88
N THR A 349 6.99 15.63 13.72
CA THR A 349 5.96 16.47 13.07
C THR A 349 6.15 16.54 11.56
N LEU A 350 5.07 16.64 10.79
CA LEU A 350 5.13 17.07 9.37
C LEU A 350 5.26 18.60 9.23
N GLY A 351 5.05 19.31 10.34
CA GLY A 351 5.19 20.76 10.48
C GLY A 351 3.89 21.54 10.39
N LEU A 352 2.74 20.86 10.43
CA LEU A 352 1.42 21.49 10.40
C LEU A 352 0.98 21.88 11.81
N GLU A 353 1.03 20.91 12.72
CA GLU A 353 0.55 21.01 14.10
C GLU A 353 1.43 20.17 15.02
N ARG A 354 1.31 20.39 16.34
CA ARG A 354 2.10 19.66 17.34
C ARG A 354 1.94 18.15 17.27
N ASN A 355 0.74 17.67 16.94
CA ASN A 355 0.36 16.26 16.96
C ASN A 355 -0.11 15.77 15.57
N ASP A 356 0.38 16.36 14.47
CA ASP A 356 -0.11 16.05 13.13
C ASP A 356 0.08 14.57 12.70
N LEU A 357 1.00 13.85 13.34
CA LEU A 357 1.23 12.41 13.16
C LEU A 357 0.19 11.50 13.83
N GLU A 358 -0.62 12.01 14.76
CA GLU A 358 -1.71 11.22 15.38
C GLU A 358 -2.87 10.98 14.41
N SER A 359 -3.01 11.86 13.40
CA SER A 359 -4.07 11.82 12.38
C SER A 359 -3.75 10.93 11.17
N LEU A 360 -2.66 10.18 11.20
CA LEU A 360 -2.25 9.32 10.10
C LEU A 360 -3.25 8.17 9.90
N THR A 361 -3.65 7.92 8.66
CA THR A 361 -4.52 6.80 8.27
C THR A 361 -3.75 5.48 8.15
N ILE A 362 -2.77 5.27 9.04
CA ILE A 362 -1.89 4.10 9.04
C ILE A 362 -2.22 3.22 10.25
N SER A 363 -2.48 1.94 9.99
CA SER A 363 -2.80 0.93 11.00
C SER A 363 -1.82 -0.25 10.95
N ALA A 364 -1.82 -1.07 12.00
CA ALA A 364 -1.07 -2.32 11.99
C ALA A 364 -1.71 -3.32 11.02
N ASN A 365 -0.92 -3.89 10.11
CA ASN A 365 -1.41 -4.96 9.26
C ASN A 365 -1.45 -6.30 10.03
N ILE A 366 -2.65 -6.71 10.44
CA ILE A 366 -2.87 -7.95 11.20
C ILE A 366 -3.11 -9.18 10.30
N HIS A 367 -3.36 -8.97 9.00
CA HIS A 367 -3.65 -10.03 8.04
C HIS A 367 -2.82 -9.87 6.76
N PRO A 368 -1.48 -9.91 6.85
CA PRO A 368 -0.64 -9.91 5.66
C PRO A 368 -0.95 -11.15 4.81
N PHE A 369 -1.11 -10.97 3.51
CA PHE A 369 -1.30 -12.06 2.57
C PHE A 369 -0.13 -12.17 1.62
N LYS A 370 0.05 -13.38 1.08
CA LYS A 370 1.09 -13.67 0.09
C LYS A 370 0.68 -13.10 -1.26
N ILE A 371 1.67 -12.61 -1.99
CA ILE A 371 1.49 -12.12 -3.35
C ILE A 371 1.71 -13.29 -4.30
N SER A 372 0.81 -13.46 -5.27
CA SER A 372 1.13 -14.15 -6.52
C SER A 372 1.30 -13.12 -7.63
N GLN A 373 2.25 -13.38 -8.55
CA GLN A 373 2.50 -12.55 -9.73
C GLN A 373 2.84 -11.08 -9.43
N GLY A 374 3.67 -10.84 -8.41
CA GLY A 374 4.28 -9.53 -8.19
C GLY A 374 5.50 -9.28 -9.08
N LYS A 375 5.94 -8.03 -9.11
CA LYS A 375 7.26 -7.67 -9.63
C LYS A 375 8.29 -7.81 -8.51
N ILE A 376 9.26 -8.69 -8.72
CA ILE A 376 10.41 -8.85 -7.83
C ILE A 376 11.50 -7.85 -8.23
N MET A 377 12.02 -7.13 -7.25
CA MET A 377 13.20 -6.25 -7.32
C MET A 377 14.34 -6.94 -6.58
N ALA A 378 15.01 -7.86 -7.28
CA ALA A 378 16.03 -8.75 -6.70
C ALA A 378 17.33 -8.00 -6.42
N THR A 379 17.70 -7.05 -7.29
CA THR A 379 18.98 -6.34 -7.19
C THR A 379 18.88 -5.04 -6.38
N ILE A 380 20.01 -4.54 -5.90
CA ILE A 380 20.08 -3.20 -5.27
C ILE A 380 19.72 -2.12 -6.30
N GLY A 381 20.24 -2.22 -7.53
CA GLY A 381 20.01 -1.23 -8.59
C GLY A 381 18.53 -1.10 -9.00
N GLU A 382 17.78 -2.20 -9.04
CA GLU A 382 16.32 -2.16 -9.29
C GLU A 382 15.58 -1.44 -8.17
N ARG A 383 15.96 -1.70 -6.91
CA ARG A 383 15.36 -1.07 -5.72
C ARG A 383 15.65 0.43 -5.69
N GLU A 384 16.88 0.84 -5.98
CA GLU A 384 17.26 2.26 -6.05
C GLU A 384 16.57 2.97 -7.22
N THR A 385 16.44 2.31 -8.37
CA THR A 385 15.71 2.84 -9.53
C THR A 385 14.24 3.07 -9.17
N TYR A 386 13.60 2.08 -8.55
CA TYR A 386 12.20 2.20 -8.12
C TYR A 386 12.03 3.29 -7.04
N ALA A 387 12.93 3.34 -6.05
CA ALA A 387 12.94 4.37 -5.01
C ALA A 387 13.12 5.79 -5.58
N LYS A 388 13.99 5.95 -6.58
CA LYS A 388 14.16 7.24 -7.26
C LYS A 388 12.88 7.63 -8.00
N GLU A 389 12.26 6.68 -8.71
CA GLU A 389 11.07 6.95 -9.50
C GLU A 389 9.85 7.27 -8.62
N ILE A 390 9.63 6.55 -7.51
CA ILE A 390 8.53 6.87 -6.58
C ILE A 390 8.68 8.25 -5.97
N VAL A 391 9.89 8.65 -5.56
CA VAL A 391 10.17 10.00 -5.03
C VAL A 391 9.99 11.08 -6.10
N ASN A 392 10.39 10.81 -7.35
CA ASN A 392 10.16 11.74 -8.45
C ASN A 392 8.67 11.96 -8.72
N GLN A 393 7.89 10.88 -8.75
CA GLN A 393 6.44 10.97 -8.96
C GLN A 393 5.75 11.69 -7.79
N MET A 394 6.13 11.40 -6.55
CA MET A 394 5.65 12.14 -5.37
C MET A 394 5.98 13.63 -5.45
N THR A 395 7.18 13.97 -5.91
CA THR A 395 7.59 15.37 -6.09
C THR A 395 6.73 16.07 -7.16
N LYS A 396 6.50 15.43 -8.31
CA LYS A 396 5.66 15.95 -9.39
C LYS A 396 4.20 16.15 -8.95
N THR A 397 3.60 15.14 -8.31
CA THR A 397 2.22 15.23 -7.81
C THR A 397 2.09 16.33 -6.74
N THR A 398 3.10 16.47 -5.87
CA THR A 398 3.12 17.57 -4.88
C THR A 398 3.23 18.92 -5.57
N TRP A 399 4.08 19.03 -6.60
CA TRP A 399 4.26 20.25 -7.39
C TRP A 399 2.96 20.72 -8.03
N GLU A 400 2.22 19.81 -8.67
CA GLU A 400 0.91 20.13 -9.27
C GLU A 400 -0.08 20.69 -8.23
N MET A 401 -0.14 20.07 -7.04
CA MET A 401 -0.98 20.55 -5.95
C MET A 401 -0.52 21.91 -5.41
N VAL A 402 0.79 22.14 -5.33
CA VAL A 402 1.38 23.41 -4.88
C VAL A 402 1.07 24.52 -5.89
N CYS A 403 1.18 24.27 -7.20
CA CYS A 403 0.86 25.25 -8.23
C CYS A 403 -0.57 25.77 -8.09
N ILE A 404 -1.54 24.86 -7.96
CA ILE A 404 -2.94 25.21 -7.73
C ILE A 404 -3.07 26.12 -6.50
N LYS A 405 -2.36 25.78 -5.41
CA LYS A 405 -2.42 26.57 -4.17
C LYS A 405 -1.70 27.91 -4.23
N VAL A 406 -0.65 28.06 -5.03
CA VAL A 406 -0.02 29.37 -5.26
C VAL A 406 -0.96 30.26 -6.06
N VAL A 407 -1.58 29.74 -7.12
CA VAL A 407 -2.58 30.48 -7.91
C VAL A 407 -3.76 30.90 -7.03
N ASP A 408 -4.32 29.98 -6.22
CA ASP A 408 -5.38 30.30 -5.25
C ASP A 408 -5.01 31.47 -4.33
N GLN A 409 -3.74 31.58 -3.90
CA GLN A 409 -3.27 32.68 -3.03
C GLN A 409 -3.16 34.00 -3.78
N ILE A 410 -2.68 33.98 -5.03
CA ILE A 410 -2.57 35.17 -5.89
C ILE A 410 -3.98 35.71 -6.21
N GLU A 411 -4.93 34.85 -6.56
CA GLU A 411 -6.31 35.24 -6.85
C GLU A 411 -7.00 35.87 -5.63
N ARG A 412 -6.68 35.39 -4.42
CA ARG A 412 -7.25 35.89 -3.15
C ARG A 412 -6.55 37.13 -2.60
N MET A 413 -5.55 37.68 -3.29
CA MET A 413 -4.88 38.90 -2.86
C MET A 413 -5.89 40.05 -2.75
N GLU A 414 -5.98 40.65 -1.57
CA GLU A 414 -6.74 41.87 -1.38
C GLU A 414 -6.00 43.03 -2.06
N THR A 415 -6.66 43.67 -3.03
CA THR A 415 -6.12 44.78 -3.82
C THR A 415 -6.91 46.06 -3.52
N CYS A 416 -6.85 46.53 -2.27
CA CYS A 416 -7.72 47.61 -1.81
C CYS A 416 -7.50 48.94 -2.55
N GLN A 417 -6.29 49.21 -3.03
CA GLN A 417 -5.95 50.47 -3.72
C GLN A 417 -5.47 50.24 -5.16
N SER A 418 -4.86 49.10 -5.48
CA SER A 418 -4.38 48.78 -6.83
C SER A 418 -4.22 47.27 -7.03
N SER A 419 -4.40 46.78 -8.26
CA SER A 419 -4.07 45.40 -8.64
C SER A 419 -2.62 45.20 -9.05
N GLN A 420 -1.83 46.28 -9.14
CA GLN A 420 -0.47 46.29 -9.69
C GLN A 420 0.43 45.20 -9.07
N LEU A 421 0.41 45.06 -7.75
CA LEU A 421 1.22 44.04 -7.05
C LEU A 421 0.77 42.63 -7.41
N ARG A 422 -0.54 42.36 -7.44
CA ARG A 422 -1.09 41.05 -7.77
C ARG A 422 -0.71 40.66 -9.21
N ASP A 423 -0.89 41.57 -10.15
CA ASP A 423 -0.63 41.31 -11.57
C ASP A 423 0.88 41.07 -11.81
N ALA A 424 1.76 41.78 -11.09
CA ALA A 424 3.21 41.55 -11.13
C ALA A 424 3.63 40.22 -10.48
N VAL A 425 2.99 39.83 -9.37
CA VAL A 425 3.20 38.52 -8.72
C VAL A 425 2.75 37.39 -9.63
N GLU A 426 1.60 37.53 -10.30
CA GLU A 426 1.12 36.55 -11.27
C GLU A 426 2.11 36.37 -12.43
N LEU A 427 2.61 37.48 -12.99
CA LEU A 427 3.60 37.44 -14.07
C LEU A 427 4.89 36.74 -13.62
N ARG A 428 5.41 37.07 -12.43
CA ARG A 428 6.60 36.41 -11.87
C ARG A 428 6.36 34.93 -11.62
N TRP A 429 5.18 34.56 -11.13
CA TRP A 429 4.80 33.18 -10.89
C TRP A 429 4.82 32.36 -12.18
N ARG A 430 4.31 32.87 -13.30
CA ARG A 430 4.31 32.15 -14.59
C ARG A 430 5.72 31.80 -15.08
N GLU A 431 6.68 32.70 -14.88
CA GLU A 431 8.09 32.43 -15.20
C GLU A 431 8.71 31.40 -14.25
N TRP A 432 8.50 31.58 -12.94
CA TRP A 432 8.96 30.64 -11.92
C TRP A 432 8.39 29.24 -12.10
N GLU A 433 7.09 29.12 -12.40
CA GLU A 433 6.40 27.87 -12.67
C GLU A 433 7.03 27.15 -13.87
N LYS A 434 7.30 27.86 -14.96
CA LYS A 434 7.93 27.31 -16.16
C LYS A 434 9.33 26.76 -15.88
N VAL A 435 10.15 27.51 -15.13
CA VAL A 435 11.52 27.08 -14.75
C VAL A 435 11.45 25.86 -13.84
N MET A 436 10.62 25.90 -12.80
CA MET A 436 10.50 24.81 -11.84
C MET A 436 9.91 23.55 -12.46
N LYS A 437 8.93 23.65 -13.37
CA LYS A 437 8.33 22.50 -14.06
C LYS A 437 9.33 21.70 -14.89
N ALA A 438 10.38 22.35 -15.39
CA ALA A 438 11.41 21.71 -16.20
C ALA A 438 12.43 20.88 -15.38
N ASP A 439 12.52 21.06 -14.06
CA ASP A 439 13.52 20.41 -13.21
C ASP A 439 12.92 19.84 -11.91
N THR A 440 12.59 18.55 -11.93
CA THR A 440 12.08 17.83 -10.74
C THR A 440 13.12 17.72 -9.62
N ALA A 441 14.43 17.73 -9.92
CA ALA A 441 15.47 17.69 -8.89
C ALA A 441 15.54 19.02 -8.14
N PHE A 442 15.39 20.14 -8.85
CA PHE A 442 15.22 21.46 -8.25
C PHE A 442 13.98 21.51 -7.35
N GLN A 443 12.81 21.04 -7.84
CA GLN A 443 11.58 20.98 -7.04
C GLN A 443 11.80 20.20 -5.74
N LYS A 444 12.38 19.00 -5.84
CA LYS A 444 12.68 18.13 -4.69
C LYS A 444 13.53 18.85 -3.65
N LYS A 445 14.63 19.49 -4.09
CA LYS A 445 15.54 20.24 -3.22
C LYS A 445 14.84 21.43 -2.58
N LEU A 446 14.09 22.21 -3.35
CA LEU A 446 13.35 23.36 -2.87
C LEU A 446 12.33 22.95 -1.81
N PHE A 447 11.47 21.97 -2.09
CA PHE A 447 10.43 21.51 -1.17
C PHE A 447 11.00 20.93 0.12
N SER A 448 12.00 20.06 0.02
CA SER A 448 12.71 19.55 1.20
C SER A 448 13.28 20.70 2.02
N SER A 449 13.90 21.69 1.36
CA SER A 449 14.47 22.82 2.06
C SER A 449 13.39 23.66 2.76
N ILE A 450 12.23 23.90 2.14
CA ILE A 450 11.15 24.70 2.76
C ILE A 450 10.64 24.02 4.03
N LEU A 451 10.65 22.69 4.08
CA LEU A 451 10.14 21.89 5.20
C LEU A 451 11.24 21.36 6.14
N HIS A 452 12.47 21.87 6.02
CA HIS A 452 13.60 21.46 6.85
C HIS A 452 14.53 22.64 7.13
N PRO A 453 14.40 23.29 8.29
CA PRO A 453 15.37 24.23 8.79
C PRO A 453 16.70 23.54 9.07
N LYS A 454 17.81 24.21 8.75
CA LYS A 454 19.17 23.70 9.01
C LYS A 454 19.42 23.47 10.49
N ALA A 455 18.76 24.23 11.36
CA ALA A 455 18.84 24.07 12.80
C ALA A 455 18.38 22.69 13.27
N GLU A 456 17.52 21.98 12.52
CA GLU A 456 17.08 20.63 12.88
C GLU A 456 18.18 19.58 12.71
N GLY A 457 19.24 19.84 11.94
CA GLY A 457 20.29 18.84 11.67
C GLY A 457 19.90 17.78 10.64
N ASP A 458 20.89 16.98 10.23
CA ASP A 458 20.80 16.08 9.07
C ASP A 458 20.14 14.73 9.38
N ASP A 459 19.87 14.43 10.65
CA ASP A 459 19.15 13.22 11.06
C ASP A 459 17.65 13.29 10.71
N ILE A 460 17.12 14.50 10.51
CA ILE A 460 15.75 14.76 10.07
C ILE A 460 15.68 14.77 8.54
N LEU A 461 14.77 13.97 8.00
CA LEU A 461 14.58 13.81 6.57
C LEU A 461 13.45 14.73 6.08
N GLY A 462 13.79 15.97 5.74
CA GLY A 462 12.84 16.95 5.20
C GLY A 462 12.00 16.47 4.02
N GLN A 463 12.57 15.58 3.19
CA GLN A 463 11.87 14.96 2.07
C GLN A 463 10.65 14.14 2.50
N LEU A 464 10.67 13.47 3.67
CA LEU A 464 9.54 12.71 4.17
C LEU A 464 8.34 13.62 4.51
N ARG A 465 8.60 14.90 4.81
CA ARG A 465 7.54 15.89 5.05
C ARG A 465 6.89 16.40 3.77
N VAL A 466 7.45 16.14 2.58
CA VAL A 466 6.92 16.63 1.30
C VAL A 466 5.75 15.77 0.83
N GLY A 467 4.57 16.36 0.67
CA GLY A 467 3.42 15.65 0.10
C GLY A 467 2.09 16.43 0.20
N PRO A 468 0.97 15.80 -0.16
CA PRO A 468 -0.37 16.39 -0.13
C PRO A 468 -0.77 17.08 1.17
N LYS A 469 -0.33 16.59 2.34
CA LYS A 469 -0.67 17.20 3.64
C LYS A 469 0.04 18.54 3.84
N THR A 470 1.25 18.71 3.32
CA THR A 470 2.09 19.90 3.50
C THR A 470 2.05 20.88 2.32
N LYS A 471 1.26 20.59 1.28
CA LYS A 471 1.11 21.46 0.09
C LYS A 471 0.81 22.93 0.40
N TYR A 472 0.04 23.20 1.46
CA TYR A 472 -0.28 24.57 1.89
C TYR A 472 0.92 25.28 2.50
N LEU A 473 1.77 24.58 3.25
CA LEU A 473 3.01 25.13 3.81
C LEU A 473 3.97 25.54 2.68
N LEU A 474 4.13 24.64 1.70
CA LEU A 474 4.96 24.87 0.51
C LEU A 474 4.46 26.05 -0.32
N ALA A 475 3.18 26.06 -0.68
CA ALA A 475 2.59 27.11 -1.49
C ALA A 475 2.68 28.49 -0.83
N GLU A 476 2.47 28.54 0.49
CA GLU A 476 2.54 29.80 1.24
C GLU A 476 3.97 30.35 1.34
N ALA A 477 4.96 29.48 1.55
CA ALA A 477 6.37 29.86 1.55
C ALA A 477 6.81 30.41 0.18
N ILE A 478 6.39 29.75 -0.90
CA ILE A 478 6.66 30.19 -2.28
C ILE A 478 5.95 31.52 -2.57
N PHE A 479 4.68 31.66 -2.18
CA PHE A 479 3.91 32.88 -2.36
C PHE A 479 4.54 34.09 -1.66
N LEU A 480 4.97 33.94 -0.41
CA LEU A 480 5.69 35.02 0.28
C LEU A 480 7.03 35.34 -0.39
N SER A 481 7.74 34.33 -0.91
CA SER A 481 8.98 34.53 -1.67
C SER A 481 8.74 35.32 -2.95
N LEU A 482 7.63 35.08 -3.66
CA LEU A 482 7.22 35.86 -4.83
C LEU A 482 6.96 37.32 -4.46
N LEU A 483 6.23 37.58 -3.36
CA LEU A 483 5.97 38.94 -2.90
C LEU A 483 7.26 39.71 -2.61
N VAL A 484 8.21 39.08 -1.93
CA VAL A 484 9.53 39.67 -1.65
C VAL A 484 10.30 39.93 -2.94
N SER A 485 10.32 38.95 -3.85
CA SER A 485 11.02 39.05 -5.13
C SER A 485 10.48 40.20 -5.99
N VAL A 486 9.15 40.36 -6.08
CA VAL A 486 8.50 41.46 -6.82
C VAL A 486 8.67 42.81 -6.11
N GLY A 487 8.59 42.84 -4.77
CA GLY A 487 8.73 44.08 -4.01
C GLY A 487 10.13 44.70 -4.13
N LEU A 488 11.18 43.86 -4.15
CA LEU A 488 12.58 44.29 -4.23
C LEU A 488 13.14 44.37 -5.66
N ASP A 489 12.55 43.69 -6.64
CA ASP A 489 12.97 43.79 -8.06
C ASP A 489 11.78 43.71 -9.02
N GLU A 490 11.72 44.65 -9.97
CA GLU A 490 10.72 44.63 -11.05
C GLU A 490 11.05 43.56 -12.09
N GLY A 491 12.32 43.19 -12.27
CA GLY A 491 12.79 42.14 -13.17
C GLY A 491 12.91 40.75 -12.51
N ASP A 492 12.88 39.69 -13.33
CA ASP A 492 13.15 38.32 -12.85
C ASP A 492 14.65 38.04 -12.81
N ARG A 493 15.16 37.68 -11.62
CA ARG A 493 16.57 37.31 -11.36
C ARG A 493 16.75 35.81 -11.15
N GLY A 494 15.67 35.04 -11.26
CA GLY A 494 15.63 33.62 -10.98
C GLY A 494 14.86 33.27 -9.71
N VAL A 495 14.54 31.98 -9.59
CA VAL A 495 13.72 31.44 -8.50
C VAL A 495 14.43 31.60 -7.16
N MET A 496 13.70 32.07 -6.15
CA MET A 496 14.23 32.37 -4.80
C MET A 496 15.34 33.43 -4.75
N MET A 497 15.31 34.41 -5.67
CA MET A 497 16.23 35.57 -5.67
C MET A 497 15.45 36.89 -5.66
N ALA A 498 16.05 37.94 -5.09
CA ALA A 498 15.49 39.30 -5.05
C ALA A 498 16.56 40.39 -5.20
N GLY A 499 16.16 41.58 -5.66
CA GLY A 499 17.03 42.77 -5.76
C GLY A 499 18.31 42.52 -6.55
N GLU A 500 19.45 43.00 -6.03
CA GLU A 500 20.79 42.81 -6.61
C GLU A 500 21.35 41.38 -6.40
N GLY A 501 20.51 40.35 -6.49
CA GLY A 501 20.91 38.95 -6.33
C GLY A 501 20.97 38.47 -4.88
N LEU A 502 20.14 39.04 -4.00
CA LEU A 502 19.95 38.54 -2.64
C LEU A 502 19.26 37.18 -2.65
N SER A 503 19.82 36.23 -1.91
CA SER A 503 19.28 34.87 -1.78
C SER A 503 18.09 34.83 -0.83
N ILE A 504 16.99 34.19 -1.24
CA ILE A 504 15.80 33.98 -0.41
C ILE A 504 15.79 32.55 0.13
N ARG A 505 15.62 32.44 1.45
CA ARG A 505 15.30 31.20 2.15
C ARG A 505 13.93 31.33 2.78
N ALA A 506 13.04 30.39 2.49
CA ALA A 506 11.74 30.32 3.16
C ALA A 506 11.61 29.04 3.96
N ILE A 507 11.13 29.16 5.19
CA ILE A 507 10.72 28.05 6.05
C ILE A 507 9.19 28.05 6.09
N GLY A 508 8.60 26.96 5.61
CA GLY A 508 7.15 26.80 5.50
C GLY A 508 6.48 26.22 6.74
N LEU A 509 7.27 25.66 7.66
CA LEU A 509 6.78 24.96 8.86
C LEU A 509 6.06 25.91 9.83
N ALA A 510 4.95 25.45 10.40
CA ALA A 510 4.32 26.07 11.58
C ALA A 510 4.89 25.48 12.88
N TYR A 511 5.22 24.18 12.85
CA TYR A 511 5.85 23.47 13.95
C TYR A 511 7.11 22.74 13.46
N TRP A 512 8.08 22.56 14.33
CA TRP A 512 9.36 21.91 14.00
C TRP A 512 9.92 21.19 15.22
N SER A 513 10.98 20.40 15.03
CA SER A 513 11.51 19.49 16.06
C SER A 513 12.48 20.13 17.06
N GLY A 514 12.73 21.43 16.92
CA GLY A 514 13.73 22.18 17.67
C GLY A 514 15.17 21.94 17.18
N PRO A 515 16.15 22.61 17.80
CA PRO A 515 17.54 22.57 17.38
C PRO A 515 18.20 21.20 17.62
N HIS A 516 19.13 20.83 16.73
CA HIS A 516 19.94 19.63 16.85
C HIS A 516 20.83 19.65 18.11
N GLY A 517 21.11 18.46 18.66
CA GLY A 517 21.95 18.28 19.85
C GLY A 517 21.22 18.41 21.19
N GLY A 518 19.96 18.86 21.19
CA GLY A 518 19.07 18.87 22.34
C GLY A 518 18.07 17.71 22.36
N LYS A 519 17.21 17.68 23.39
CA LYS A 519 16.02 16.83 23.39
C LYS A 519 15.07 17.34 22.31
N ARG A 520 14.69 16.48 21.36
CA ARG A 520 13.68 16.81 20.33
C ARG A 520 12.35 17.11 20.99
N ILE A 521 11.84 18.33 20.80
CA ILE A 521 10.55 18.76 21.30
C ILE A 521 9.87 19.50 20.15
N VAL A 522 8.66 19.05 19.79
CA VAL A 522 7.85 19.73 18.79
C VAL A 522 7.40 21.08 19.36
N CYS A 523 7.84 22.15 18.74
CA CYS A 523 7.61 23.54 19.13
C CYS A 523 7.11 24.35 17.94
N GLN A 524 6.50 25.51 18.22
CA GLN A 524 6.11 26.45 17.17
C GLN A 524 7.34 27.05 16.50
N ILE A 525 7.21 27.49 15.25
CA ILE A 525 8.35 28.02 14.50
C ILE A 525 8.89 29.34 15.09
N ASP A 526 8.03 30.08 15.77
CA ASP A 526 8.32 31.33 16.49
C ASP A 526 8.35 31.15 18.01
N ASP A 527 8.60 29.94 18.49
CA ASP A 527 8.80 29.67 19.92
C ASP A 527 10.02 30.46 20.44
N ASP A 528 9.76 31.33 21.42
CA ASP A 528 10.73 32.25 22.03
C ASP A 528 12.01 31.55 22.50
N ASP A 529 11.94 30.30 22.94
CA ASP A 529 13.10 29.61 23.52
C ASP A 529 14.10 29.13 22.47
N VAL A 530 13.68 29.00 21.21
CA VAL A 530 14.48 28.33 20.16
C VAL A 530 14.55 29.10 18.84
N VAL A 531 13.71 30.12 18.62
CA VAL A 531 13.63 30.82 17.33
C VAL A 531 14.91 31.58 16.96
N GLU A 532 15.66 32.11 17.93
CA GLU A 532 16.95 32.77 17.63
C GLU A 532 17.98 31.75 17.11
N THR A 533 17.98 30.52 17.63
CA THR A 533 18.85 29.44 17.13
C THR A 533 18.42 28.98 15.74
N LEU A 534 17.11 28.93 15.48
CA LEU A 534 16.54 28.65 14.15
C LEU A 534 17.07 29.66 13.12
N ILE A 535 16.89 30.96 13.39
CA ILE A 535 17.32 32.05 12.51
C ILE A 535 18.85 32.02 12.35
N GLY A 536 19.57 31.85 13.46
CA GLY A 536 21.04 31.86 13.54
C GLY A 536 21.77 30.81 12.70
N ARG A 537 21.07 29.74 12.30
CA ARG A 537 21.63 28.61 11.53
C ARG A 537 21.34 28.70 10.03
N GLU A 538 20.39 29.54 9.63
CA GLU A 538 20.14 29.80 8.22
C GLU A 538 21.22 30.75 7.68
N SER A 539 21.52 30.68 6.38
CA SER A 539 22.68 31.39 5.80
C SER A 539 22.32 32.27 4.60
N ALA A 540 21.03 32.55 4.42
CA ALA A 540 20.54 33.33 3.29
C ALA A 540 20.39 34.80 3.66
N ASP A 541 20.48 35.67 2.65
CA ASP A 541 20.33 37.12 2.83
C ASP A 541 18.92 37.47 3.34
N ILE A 542 17.91 36.82 2.79
CA ILE A 542 16.51 37.03 3.18
C ILE A 542 15.96 35.73 3.74
N LEU A 543 15.50 35.77 4.99
CA LEU A 543 14.82 34.65 5.63
C LEU A 543 13.32 34.94 5.77
N ILE A 544 12.49 34.00 5.37
CA ILE A 544 11.03 34.06 5.49
C ILE A 544 10.57 32.96 6.44
N LEU A 545 9.91 33.35 7.54
CA LEU A 545 9.20 32.43 8.42
C LEU A 545 7.71 32.49 8.05
N ALA A 546 7.29 31.61 7.15
CA ALA A 546 6.01 31.76 6.45
C ALA A 546 4.79 31.67 7.39
N LYS A 547 4.94 30.97 8.51
CA LYS A 547 3.88 30.72 9.49
C LYS A 547 3.95 31.57 10.75
N SER A 548 5.03 32.34 10.94
CA SER A 548 5.10 33.27 12.07
C SER A 548 4.30 34.54 11.79
N THR A 549 3.59 35.04 12.80
CA THR A 549 2.93 36.35 12.76
C THR A 549 3.68 37.43 13.52
N ASP A 550 4.80 37.08 14.15
CA ASP A 550 5.51 37.97 15.05
C ASP A 550 6.41 38.93 14.31
N GLY A 551 6.59 40.11 14.89
CA GLY A 551 7.51 41.11 14.37
C GLY A 551 8.95 40.75 14.72
N GLU A 552 9.89 41.28 13.95
CA GLU A 552 11.33 41.04 14.13
C GLU A 552 11.82 41.28 15.57
N ASN A 553 11.38 42.37 16.21
CA ASN A 553 11.78 42.70 17.58
C ASN A 553 11.39 41.63 18.60
N MET A 554 10.23 40.98 18.41
CA MET A 554 9.80 39.89 19.29
C MET A 554 10.69 38.67 19.10
N LEU A 555 10.96 38.31 17.84
CA LEU A 555 11.77 37.13 17.50
C LEU A 555 13.22 37.22 17.99
N TYR A 556 13.80 38.43 18.05
CA TYR A 556 15.14 38.65 18.61
C TYR A 556 15.14 39.09 20.07
N LYS A 557 13.98 39.11 20.75
CA LYS A 557 13.82 39.56 22.13
C LYS A 557 14.45 40.94 22.40
N GLN A 558 14.40 41.84 21.43
CA GLN A 558 14.98 43.18 21.57
C GLN A 558 14.04 44.08 22.39
N PRO A 559 14.52 44.70 23.49
CA PRO A 559 13.75 45.69 24.22
C PRO A 559 13.37 46.84 23.28
N LEU A 560 12.14 47.36 23.40
CA LEU A 560 11.65 48.52 22.63
C LEU A 560 12.52 49.79 22.78
N THR A 561 13.40 49.81 23.77
CA THR A 561 14.25 50.95 24.18
C THR A 561 15.72 50.81 23.78
N GLU A 562 16.16 49.66 23.28
CA GLU A 562 17.55 49.47 22.84
C GLU A 562 17.70 49.82 21.36
N SER A 563 18.69 50.66 21.03
CA SER A 563 19.22 50.75 19.68
C SER A 563 19.78 49.39 19.27
N LYS A 564 19.64 49.05 17.99
CA LYS A 564 19.96 47.73 17.42
C LYS A 564 21.28 47.16 17.97
N PRO A 565 21.32 45.88 18.38
CA PRO A 565 22.47 45.30 19.06
C PRO A 565 23.71 45.22 18.15
N ASP A 566 24.88 45.41 18.76
CA ASP A 566 26.19 45.31 18.13
C ASP A 566 26.45 43.89 17.57
N ASP A 567 26.57 43.79 16.25
CA ASP A 567 26.68 42.54 15.49
C ASP A 567 28.14 42.04 15.36
N HIS A 568 29.03 42.39 16.30
CA HIS A 568 30.50 42.32 16.09
C HIS A 568 31.27 41.37 17.02
N SER A 569 30.59 40.41 17.65
CA SER A 569 31.29 39.28 18.25
C SER A 569 31.52 38.19 17.20
N LEU A 570 32.75 37.67 17.10
CA LEU A 570 33.06 36.43 16.35
C LEU A 570 32.22 35.22 16.83
N ALA A 571 31.55 35.34 17.99
CA ALA A 571 30.64 34.36 18.56
C ALA A 571 29.15 34.74 18.41
N ALA A 572 28.79 35.83 17.70
CA ALA A 572 27.39 36.20 17.46
C ALA A 572 26.75 35.27 16.41
N ALA A 573 25.50 34.87 16.65
CA ALA A 573 24.73 34.05 15.73
C ALA A 573 24.48 34.82 14.41
N HIS A 574 24.53 34.13 13.27
CA HIS A 574 24.30 34.76 11.96
C HIS A 574 22.90 35.39 11.88
N ARG A 575 22.81 36.65 11.46
CA ARG A 575 21.52 37.31 11.23
C ARG A 575 21.31 37.54 9.72
N PRO A 576 20.17 37.11 9.14
CA PRO A 576 19.87 37.41 7.74
C PRO A 576 19.80 38.94 7.56
N LYS A 577 20.01 39.48 6.35
CA LYS A 577 19.85 40.92 6.06
C LYS A 577 18.41 41.37 6.19
N LEU A 578 17.45 40.51 5.85
CA LEU A 578 16.02 40.77 5.97
C LEU A 578 15.29 39.56 6.55
N LEU A 579 14.45 39.78 7.57
CA LEU A 579 13.56 38.76 8.12
C LEU A 579 12.10 39.12 7.80
N ILE A 580 11.40 38.21 7.13
CA ILE A 580 10.00 38.40 6.72
C ILE A 580 9.09 37.41 7.43
N THR A 581 8.02 37.95 7.99
CA THR A 581 6.95 37.21 8.67
C THR A 581 5.60 37.75 8.22
N LYS A 582 4.52 37.11 8.66
CA LYS A 582 3.13 37.53 8.42
C LYS A 582 2.63 38.56 9.43
N ASN A 583 3.51 39.43 9.91
CA ASN A 583 3.15 40.49 10.85
C ASN A 583 2.14 41.46 10.22
N LYS A 584 1.46 42.23 11.09
CA LYS A 584 0.37 43.14 10.69
C LYS A 584 0.82 44.21 9.70
N ILE A 585 2.07 44.68 9.80
CA ILE A 585 2.61 45.75 8.96
C ILE A 585 2.86 45.24 7.55
N PHE A 586 3.50 44.07 7.41
CA PHE A 586 3.70 43.42 6.11
C PHE A 586 2.36 43.13 5.42
N LYS A 587 1.40 42.56 6.15
CA LYS A 587 0.04 42.31 5.62
C LYS A 587 -0.64 43.60 5.15
N ALA A 588 -0.53 44.69 5.90
CA ALA A 588 -1.10 45.97 5.51
C ALA A 588 -0.44 46.53 4.23
N ALA A 589 0.87 46.40 4.08
CA ALA A 589 1.58 46.81 2.87
C ALA A 589 1.11 46.00 1.64
N VAL A 590 0.97 44.68 1.78
CA VAL A 590 0.45 43.82 0.70
C VAL A 590 -1.00 44.17 0.33
N LYS A 591 -1.88 44.41 1.33
CA LYS A 591 -3.31 44.74 1.11
C LYS A 591 -3.55 46.04 0.33
N LYS A 592 -2.63 47.00 0.39
CA LYS A 592 -2.72 48.20 -0.46
C LYS A 592 -2.62 47.84 -1.94
N GLY A 593 -1.82 46.83 -2.28
CA GLY A 593 -1.76 46.26 -3.62
C GLY A 593 -0.89 47.05 -4.61
N THR A 594 -0.10 48.03 -4.16
CA THR A 594 0.92 48.70 -4.99
C THR A 594 2.30 48.07 -4.75
N ILE A 595 3.15 48.06 -5.77
CA ILE A 595 4.55 47.60 -5.63
C ILE A 595 5.33 48.57 -4.75
N ALA A 596 5.08 49.87 -4.87
CA ALA A 596 5.79 50.91 -4.12
C ALA A 596 5.58 50.78 -2.60
N ASP A 597 4.36 50.48 -2.14
CA ASP A 597 4.09 50.27 -0.71
C ASP A 597 4.85 49.06 -0.15
N LEU A 598 4.86 47.96 -0.89
CA LEU A 598 5.60 46.77 -0.49
C LEU A 598 7.11 47.02 -0.52
N ARG A 599 7.63 47.67 -1.56
CA ARG A 599 9.03 48.06 -1.68
C ARG A 599 9.49 48.93 -0.52
N ASN A 600 8.73 49.99 -0.21
CA ASN A 600 9.01 50.87 0.92
C ASN A 600 9.10 50.11 2.25
N TYR A 601 8.21 49.12 2.47
CA TYR A 601 8.31 48.26 3.65
C TYR A 601 9.58 47.40 3.65
N LEU A 602 9.90 46.75 2.53
CA LEU A 602 11.05 45.85 2.44
C LEU A 602 12.37 46.62 2.55
N GLU A 603 12.54 47.71 1.80
CA GLU A 603 13.74 48.55 1.81
C GLU A 603 13.98 49.23 3.17
N LYS A 604 12.93 49.69 3.86
CA LYS A 604 13.08 50.27 5.21
C LYS A 604 13.68 49.27 6.20
N ASN A 605 13.24 48.02 6.15
CA ASN A 605 13.77 46.96 7.01
C ASN A 605 15.17 46.51 6.58
N LEU A 606 15.50 46.63 5.29
CA LEU A 606 16.81 46.30 4.73
C LEU A 606 17.86 47.39 5.04
N MET A 607 17.54 48.66 4.78
CA MET A 607 18.42 49.83 5.00
C MET A 607 18.71 50.10 6.47
N GLY A 608 17.71 49.93 7.35
CA GLY A 608 17.92 50.14 8.78
C GLY A 608 19.00 49.22 9.38
N ARG A 609 19.43 48.16 8.67
CA ARG A 609 20.54 47.29 9.09
C ARG A 609 21.87 47.65 8.43
N THR A 610 21.86 48.11 7.18
CA THR A 610 23.09 48.60 6.51
C THR A 610 23.66 49.84 7.20
N GLU A 611 22.80 50.76 7.64
CA GLU A 611 23.20 51.96 8.41
C GLU A 611 23.79 51.58 9.77
N SER A 612 23.14 50.64 10.49
CA SER A 612 23.66 50.07 11.74
C SER A 612 25.04 49.42 11.54
N LEU A 613 25.25 48.69 10.43
CA LEU A 613 26.54 48.06 10.11
C LEU A 613 27.64 49.09 9.82
N SER A 614 27.31 50.18 9.12
CA SER A 614 28.26 51.26 8.80
C SER A 614 28.63 52.13 10.00
N GLU A 615 27.69 52.37 10.92
CA GLU A 615 27.93 53.16 12.14
C GLU A 615 28.88 52.41 13.08
N THR A 616 28.71 51.10 13.25
CA THR A 616 29.57 50.30 14.11
C THR A 616 30.97 50.11 13.50
N LEU A 617 31.10 49.98 12.18
CA LEU A 617 32.41 49.95 11.49
C LEU A 617 33.19 51.27 11.62
N ASN A 618 32.48 52.41 11.58
CA ASN A 618 33.09 53.74 11.77
C ASN A 618 33.45 54.04 13.24
N LEU A 619 32.82 53.36 14.20
CA LEU A 619 33.16 53.46 15.63
C LEU A 619 34.37 52.59 16.02
N MET A 620 34.72 51.60 15.18
CA MET A 620 35.87 50.70 15.38
C MET A 620 37.14 51.12 14.61
N SER A 621 37.03 52.06 13.67
CA SER A 621 38.13 52.70 12.95
C SER A 621 38.57 53.99 13.63
#